data_AF-A0A5B8R9B9-F1
#
_entry.id   AF-A0A5B8R9B9-F1
#
_cell.length_a   1.000
_cell.length_b   1.000
_cell.length_c   1.000
_cell.angle_alpha   90.00
_cell.angle_beta   90.00
_cell.angle_gamma   90.00
#
_symmetry.space_group_name_H-M   'P 1'
#
loop_
_entity.id
_entity.type
_entity.pdbx_description
1 polymer ?
#
loop_
_entity_poly.entity_id
_entity_poly.type
_entity_poly.pdbx_seq_one_letter_code
_entity_poly.pdbx_strand_id
1 'polypeptide(L)'
;MFDINSVINLDHKAKQTHFAKLVGVSQSAVAQRVAAGELPEGGTYLQWLYAYCAALRAEAGGRGGDAQGELAKARTRQANADAQAKELSYHRELGHLIPVEEIEPVLANWASMARAEVQYAAERLVTEIESVHGIKVDPEAVPRVLAPAFRAIADYPTTALSEDTEGDHA
;
A
#
# COMPACT_ATOMS: atom_id res chain seq x y z
N MET A 1 -40.21 -6.91 40.49
CA MET A 1 -40.35 -8.30 40.02
C MET A 1 -41.73 -8.41 39.39
N PHE A 2 -41.82 -8.39 38.06
CA PHE A 2 -43.09 -8.55 37.33
C PHE A 2 -42.97 -9.79 36.46
N ASP A 3 -43.99 -10.64 36.52
CA ASP A 3 -44.07 -11.96 35.90
C ASP A 3 -43.89 -11.91 34.38
N ILE A 4 -43.03 -12.79 33.85
CA ILE A 4 -42.87 -13.05 32.40
C ILE A 4 -44.17 -13.65 31.80
N ASN A 5 -45.12 -14.07 32.66
CA ASN A 5 -46.41 -14.65 32.30
C ASN A 5 -47.59 -13.64 32.29
N SER A 6 -47.35 -12.33 32.40
CA SER A 6 -48.44 -11.36 32.19
C SER A 6 -48.89 -11.40 30.73
N VAL A 7 -50.15 -11.71 30.46
CA VAL A 7 -50.74 -11.65 29.12
C VAL A 7 -50.65 -10.21 28.63
N ILE A 8 -49.67 -9.91 27.76
CA ILE A 8 -49.52 -8.61 27.12
C ILE A 8 -50.45 -8.59 25.92
N ASN A 9 -51.43 -7.69 25.93
CA ASN A 9 -52.26 -7.43 24.77
C ASN A 9 -51.48 -6.53 23.79
N LEU A 10 -51.13 -7.12 22.64
CA LEU A 10 -50.26 -6.52 21.62
C LEU A 10 -50.97 -5.45 20.77
N ASP A 11 -52.29 -5.34 20.89
CA ASP A 11 -53.11 -4.39 20.13
C ASP A 11 -53.24 -3.03 20.83
N HIS A 12 -52.76 -2.90 22.07
CA HIS A 12 -52.70 -1.60 22.73
C HIS A 12 -51.58 -0.73 22.18
N LYS A 13 -51.83 0.59 22.25
CA LYS A 13 -50.83 1.62 21.95
C LYS A 13 -49.55 1.39 22.75
N ALA A 14 -48.43 1.33 22.03
CA ALA A 14 -47.13 1.04 22.62
C ALA A 14 -46.64 2.19 23.50
N LYS A 15 -46.05 1.84 24.66
CA LYS A 15 -45.29 2.77 25.51
C LYS A 15 -43.82 2.37 25.47
N GLN A 16 -42.92 3.34 25.27
CA GLN A 16 -41.48 3.11 25.14
C GLN A 16 -40.88 2.31 26.31
N THR A 17 -41.29 2.63 27.54
CA THR A 17 -40.81 1.96 28.77
C THR A 17 -41.24 0.51 28.87
N HIS A 18 -42.42 0.17 28.37
CA HIS A 18 -42.95 -1.19 28.39
C HIS A 18 -42.42 -2.00 27.22
N PHE A 19 -42.30 -1.38 26.04
CA PHE A 19 -41.69 -2.02 24.87
C PHE A 19 -40.21 -2.36 25.10
N ALA A 20 -39.45 -1.45 25.71
CA ALA A 20 -38.05 -1.69 26.09
C ALA A 20 -37.88 -2.96 26.96
N LYS A 21 -38.79 -3.15 27.92
CA LYS A 21 -38.82 -4.35 28.76
C LYS A 21 -39.27 -5.59 27.99
N LEU A 22 -40.23 -5.46 27.09
CA LEU A 22 -40.75 -6.55 26.24
C LEU A 22 -39.66 -7.13 25.33
N VAL A 23 -38.85 -6.29 24.70
CA VAL A 23 -37.78 -6.72 23.78
C VAL A 23 -36.41 -6.87 24.45
N GLY A 24 -36.29 -6.53 25.74
CA GLY A 24 -35.05 -6.70 26.51
C GLY A 24 -33.94 -5.68 26.21
N VAL A 25 -34.30 -4.44 25.85
CA VAL A 25 -33.34 -3.35 25.58
C VAL A 25 -33.54 -2.16 26.51
N SER A 26 -32.59 -1.22 26.52
CA SER A 26 -32.74 0.01 27.30
C SER A 26 -33.85 0.90 26.73
N GLN A 27 -34.50 1.69 27.59
CA GLN A 27 -35.48 2.69 27.14
C GLN A 27 -34.85 3.72 26.19
N SER A 28 -33.58 4.09 26.43
CA SER A 28 -32.85 5.02 25.56
C SER A 28 -32.65 4.47 24.14
N ALA A 29 -32.42 3.16 23.99
CA ALA A 29 -32.34 2.50 22.69
C ALA A 29 -33.68 2.55 21.93
N VAL A 30 -34.81 2.36 22.62
CA VAL A 30 -36.15 2.51 22.01
C VAL A 30 -36.40 3.97 21.61
N ALA A 31 -36.03 4.93 22.46
CA ALA A 31 -36.20 6.35 22.16
C ALA A 31 -35.40 6.81 20.93
N GLN A 32 -34.17 6.30 20.76
CA GLN A 32 -33.36 6.55 19.56
C GLN A 32 -34.03 6.00 18.29
N ARG A 33 -34.61 4.78 18.35
CA ARG A 33 -35.31 4.17 17.20
C ARG A 33 -36.63 4.86 16.87
N VAL A 34 -37.35 5.39 17.86
CA VAL A 34 -38.51 6.27 17.63
C VAL A 34 -38.07 7.58 16.96
N ALA A 35 -37.00 8.22 17.45
CA ALA A 35 -36.48 9.46 16.87
C ALA A 35 -35.93 9.29 15.45
N ALA A 36 -35.41 8.11 15.12
CA ALA A 36 -34.98 7.73 13.78
C ALA A 36 -36.15 7.39 12.83
N GLY A 37 -37.40 7.36 13.33
CA GLY A 37 -38.59 7.03 12.54
C GLY A 37 -38.75 5.54 12.24
N GLU A 38 -37.96 4.66 12.86
CA GLU A 38 -38.03 3.21 12.65
C GLU A 38 -39.26 2.58 13.31
N LEU A 39 -39.79 3.21 14.36
CA LEU A 39 -40.99 2.76 15.07
C LEU A 39 -42.14 3.75 14.82
N PRO A 40 -43.30 3.29 14.32
CA PRO A 40 -44.39 4.18 13.92
C PRO A 40 -44.97 4.94 15.12
N GLU A 41 -45.13 6.26 14.99
CA GLU A 41 -45.68 7.10 16.05
C GLU A 41 -47.09 6.67 16.45
N GLY A 42 -47.29 6.45 17.75
CA GLY A 42 -48.57 6.02 18.29
C GLY A 42 -49.03 4.61 17.87
N GLY A 43 -48.15 3.81 17.26
CA GLY A 43 -48.45 2.43 16.87
C GLY A 43 -48.71 1.48 18.04
N THR A 44 -49.26 0.31 17.73
CA THR A 44 -49.48 -0.77 18.70
C THR A 44 -48.20 -1.52 19.01
N TYR A 45 -48.17 -2.28 20.12
CA TYR A 45 -47.02 -3.14 20.43
C TYR A 45 -46.72 -4.14 19.30
N LEU A 46 -47.76 -4.65 18.62
CA LEU A 46 -47.61 -5.53 17.46
C LEU A 46 -46.88 -4.84 16.30
N GLN A 47 -47.30 -3.62 15.95
CA GLN A 47 -46.67 -2.84 14.88
C GLN A 47 -45.22 -2.51 15.19
N TRP A 48 -44.93 -2.12 16.44
CA TRP A 48 -43.56 -1.85 16.88
C TRP A 48 -42.69 -3.11 16.85
N LEU A 49 -43.23 -4.27 17.22
CA LEU A 49 -42.49 -5.53 17.17
C LEU A 49 -42.15 -5.94 15.73
N TYR A 50 -43.10 -5.81 14.81
CA TYR A 50 -42.84 -6.09 13.39
C TYR A 50 -41.78 -5.16 12.80
N ALA A 51 -41.90 -3.85 13.06
CA ALA A 51 -40.94 -2.86 12.58
C ALA A 51 -39.55 -3.09 13.18
N TYR A 52 -39.47 -3.36 14.49
CA TYR A 52 -38.24 -3.67 15.19
C TYR A 52 -37.56 -4.93 14.65
N CYS A 53 -38.30 -6.02 14.47
CA CYS A 53 -37.77 -7.24 13.87
C CYS A 53 -37.35 -7.06 12.40
N ALA A 54 -38.07 -6.22 11.64
CA ALA A 54 -37.67 -5.89 10.26
C ALA A 54 -36.35 -5.11 10.23
N ALA A 55 -36.19 -4.12 11.11
CA ALA A 55 -34.94 -3.36 11.26
C ALA A 55 -33.77 -4.27 11.66
N LEU A 56 -33.94 -5.14 12.66
CA LEU A 56 -32.90 -6.10 13.07
C LEU A 56 -32.52 -7.08 11.95
N ARG A 57 -33.48 -7.55 11.15
CA ARG A 57 -33.18 -8.39 9.98
C ARG A 57 -32.43 -7.63 8.90
N ALA A 58 -32.74 -6.35 8.69
CA ALA A 58 -32.04 -5.50 7.73
C ALA A 58 -30.60 -5.19 8.20
N GLU A 59 -30.42 -4.94 9.50
CA GLU A 59 -29.14 -4.71 10.16
C GLU A 59 -28.27 -5.96 10.11
N ALA A 60 -28.81 -7.12 10.50
CA ALA A 60 -28.14 -8.41 10.40
C ALA A 60 -27.88 -8.84 8.94
N GLY A 61 -28.71 -8.39 8.01
CA GLY A 61 -28.53 -8.56 6.57
C GLY A 61 -27.50 -7.61 5.94
N GLY A 62 -26.79 -6.81 6.74
CA GLY A 62 -25.70 -5.93 6.30
C GLY A 62 -26.14 -4.56 5.77
N ARG A 63 -27.44 -4.25 5.75
CA ARG A 63 -27.95 -2.98 5.17
C ARG A 63 -28.00 -1.81 6.14
N GLY A 64 -27.69 -2.03 7.42
CA GLY A 64 -27.61 -0.99 8.46
C GLY A 64 -26.18 -0.58 8.86
N GLY A 65 -25.16 -1.36 8.49
CA GLY A 65 -23.76 -1.18 8.92
C GLY A 65 -22.75 -0.89 7.81
N ASP A 66 -23.22 -0.76 6.56
CA ASP A 66 -22.36 -0.71 5.37
C ASP A 66 -21.42 0.50 5.36
N ALA A 67 -21.91 1.69 5.73
CA ALA A 67 -21.09 2.89 5.77
C ALA A 67 -19.97 2.84 6.84
N GLN A 68 -20.25 2.25 8.00
CA GLN A 68 -19.25 2.14 9.08
C GLN A 68 -18.25 1.01 8.80
N GLY A 69 -18.70 -0.09 8.20
CA GLY A 69 -17.85 -1.19 7.74
C GLY A 69 -16.92 -0.78 6.61
N GLU A 70 -17.42 -0.06 5.60
CA GLU A 70 -16.60 0.46 4.50
C GLU A 70 -15.60 1.52 4.97
N LEU A 71 -16.00 2.40 5.90
CA LEU A 71 -15.07 3.36 6.51
C LEU A 71 -13.97 2.66 7.31
N ALA A 72 -14.30 1.60 8.06
CA ALA A 72 -13.31 0.81 8.79
C ALA A 72 -12.33 0.13 7.83
N LYS A 73 -12.83 -0.49 6.75
CA LYS A 73 -11.99 -1.10 5.70
C LYS A 73 -11.07 -0.07 5.05
N ALA A 74 -11.58 1.12 4.71
CA ALA A 74 -10.79 2.19 4.11
C ALA A 74 -9.67 2.65 5.05
N ARG A 75 -9.96 2.82 6.35
CA ARG A 75 -8.97 3.17 7.36
C ARG A 75 -7.90 2.08 7.53
N THR A 76 -8.29 0.81 7.51
CA THR A 76 -7.32 -0.30 7.58
C THR A 76 -6.41 -0.30 6.36
N ARG A 77 -6.94 -0.10 5.14
CA ARG A 77 -6.10 0.00 3.94
C ARG A 77 -5.13 1.15 4.01
N GLN A 78 -5.58 2.32 4.47
CA GLN A 78 -4.72 3.48 4.66
C GLN A 78 -3.62 3.23 5.69
N ALA A 79 -3.97 2.66 6.85
CA ALA A 79 -3.00 2.34 7.89
C ALA A 79 -1.93 1.35 7.41
N ASN A 80 -2.32 0.37 6.59
CA ASN A 80 -1.37 -0.58 6.00
C ASN A 80 -0.44 0.10 4.99
N ALA A 81 -0.97 0.96 4.11
CA ALA A 81 -0.16 1.71 3.16
C ALA A 81 0.83 2.65 3.88
N ASP A 82 0.37 3.34 4.93
CA ASP A 82 1.21 4.21 5.75
C ASP A 82 2.31 3.43 6.47
N ALA A 83 2.01 2.22 6.95
CA ALA A 83 3.00 1.35 7.60
C ALA A 83 4.10 0.92 6.60
N GLN A 84 3.71 0.49 5.40
CA GLN A 84 4.65 0.12 4.34
C GLN A 84 5.52 1.31 3.91
N ALA A 85 4.93 2.49 3.77
CA ALA A 85 5.68 3.71 3.42
C ALA A 85 6.70 4.10 4.51
N LYS A 86 6.34 3.92 5.79
CA LYS A 86 7.25 4.15 6.92
C LYS A 86 8.39 3.13 6.95
N GLU A 87 8.10 1.87 6.66
CA GLU A 87 9.11 0.82 6.58
C GLU A 87 10.13 1.11 5.47
N LEU A 88 9.68 1.49 4.27
CA LEU A 88 10.56 1.91 3.18
C LEU A 88 11.41 3.14 3.56
N SER A 89 10.79 4.14 4.20
CA SER A 89 11.51 5.33 4.68
C SER A 89 12.55 4.99 5.74
N TYR A 90 12.22 4.11 6.70
CA TYR A 90 13.14 3.64 7.73
C TYR A 90 14.35 2.93 7.14
N HIS A 91 14.14 2.02 6.18
CA HIS A 91 15.23 1.34 5.50
C HIS A 91 16.09 2.27 4.62
N ARG A 92 15.50 3.32 4.04
CA ARG A 92 16.25 4.38 3.36
C ARG A 92 17.11 5.18 4.34
N GLU A 93 16.57 5.57 5.50
CA GLU A 93 17.32 6.28 6.55
C GLU A 93 18.48 5.45 7.11
N LEU A 94 18.31 4.13 7.23
CA LEU A 94 19.38 3.20 7.58
C LEU A 94 20.45 3.05 6.48
N GLY A 95 20.22 3.58 5.29
CA GLY A 95 21.11 3.45 4.14
C GLY A 95 21.06 2.08 3.46
N HIS A 96 20.05 1.27 3.75
CA HIS A 96 19.88 -0.06 3.12
C HIS A 96 19.11 -0.02 1.80
N LEU A 97 18.42 1.09 1.51
CA LEU A 97 17.67 1.29 0.27
C LEU A 97 18.09 2.60 -0.40
N ILE A 98 18.39 2.51 -1.68
CA ILE A 98 18.64 3.66 -2.55
C ILE A 98 17.68 3.59 -3.74
N PRO A 99 16.97 4.68 -4.08
CA PRO A 99 16.12 4.71 -5.26
C PRO A 99 16.92 4.54 -6.55
N VAL A 100 16.38 3.79 -7.51
CA VAL A 100 17.06 3.49 -8.78
C VAL A 100 17.35 4.79 -9.54
N GLU A 101 16.39 5.70 -9.54
CA GLU A 101 16.48 7.02 -10.16
C GLU A 101 17.60 7.90 -9.58
N GLU A 102 18.04 7.64 -8.35
CA GLU A 102 19.15 8.36 -7.71
C GLU A 102 20.50 7.73 -8.08
N ILE A 103 20.59 6.40 -8.14
CA ILE A 103 21.86 5.69 -8.38
C ILE A 103 22.20 5.57 -9.86
N GLU A 104 21.22 5.44 -10.75
CA GLU A 104 21.41 5.32 -12.20
C GLU A 104 22.25 6.48 -12.80
N PRO A 105 21.91 7.76 -12.57
CA PRO A 105 22.71 8.86 -13.12
C PRO A 105 24.11 8.91 -12.51
N VAL A 106 24.27 8.55 -11.23
CA VAL A 106 25.56 8.51 -10.54
C VAL A 106 26.47 7.46 -11.18
N LEU A 107 25.96 6.25 -11.39
CA LEU A 107 26.70 5.16 -12.04
C LEU A 107 27.03 5.48 -13.50
N ALA A 108 26.07 6.02 -14.26
CA ALA A 108 26.26 6.42 -15.65
C ALA A 108 27.35 7.50 -15.79
N ASN A 109 27.32 8.50 -14.90
CA ASN A 109 28.34 9.54 -14.86
C ASN A 109 29.71 8.97 -14.47
N TRP A 110 29.77 8.10 -13.46
CA TRP A 110 31.01 7.47 -13.03
C TRP A 110 31.64 6.62 -14.15
N ALA A 111 30.85 5.82 -14.86
CA ALA A 111 31.31 5.02 -15.99
C ALA A 111 31.82 5.89 -17.15
N SER A 112 31.12 7.00 -17.44
CA SER A 112 31.52 7.95 -18.49
C SER A 112 32.83 8.64 -18.14
N MET A 113 32.99 9.08 -16.89
CA MET A 113 34.23 9.68 -16.38
C MET A 113 35.39 8.69 -16.42
N ALA A 114 35.19 7.45 -15.96
CA ALA A 114 36.22 6.42 -16.00
C ALA A 114 36.70 6.13 -17.43
N ARG A 115 35.78 6.04 -18.39
CA ARG A 115 36.12 5.88 -19.81
C ARG A 115 36.94 7.05 -20.34
N ALA A 116 36.55 8.28 -20.01
CA ALA A 116 37.25 9.49 -20.46
C ALA A 116 38.68 9.56 -19.92
N GLU A 117 38.88 9.29 -18.63
CA GLU A 117 40.21 9.29 -18.01
C GLU A 117 41.15 8.22 -18.60
N VAL A 118 40.63 7.01 -18.84
CA VAL A 118 41.42 5.95 -19.49
C VAL A 118 41.81 6.33 -20.92
N GLN A 119 40.88 6.91 -21.68
CA GLN A 119 41.15 7.39 -23.04
C GLN A 119 42.22 8.49 -23.04
N TYR A 120 42.08 9.47 -22.14
CA TYR A 120 43.04 10.56 -21.98
C TYR A 120 44.43 10.06 -21.61
N ALA A 121 44.53 9.10 -20.68
CA ALA A 121 45.80 8.48 -20.31
C ALA A 121 46.44 7.75 -21.50
N ALA A 122 45.66 7.04 -22.31
CA ALA A 122 46.15 6.36 -23.51
C ALA A 122 46.65 7.34 -24.57
N GLU A 123 45.93 8.44 -24.81
CA GLU A 123 46.35 9.50 -25.73
C GLU A 123 47.65 10.19 -25.28
N ARG A 124 47.80 10.43 -23.97
CA ARG A 124 49.04 10.94 -23.39
C ARG A 124 50.21 9.99 -23.60
N LEU A 125 50.01 8.69 -23.38
CA LEU A 125 51.03 7.68 -23.62
C LEU A 125 51.46 7.67 -25.09
N VAL A 126 50.51 7.73 -26.02
CA VAL A 126 50.84 7.84 -27.45
C VAL A 126 51.68 9.08 -27.72
N THR A 127 51.22 10.25 -27.25
CA THR A 127 51.93 11.52 -27.45
C THR A 127 53.37 11.47 -26.92
N GLU A 128 53.58 10.87 -25.74
CA GLU A 128 54.91 10.70 -25.17
C GLU A 128 55.78 9.75 -26.00
N ILE A 129 55.22 8.63 -26.48
CA ILE A 129 55.94 7.68 -27.35
C ILE A 129 56.35 8.34 -28.67
N GLU A 130 55.43 9.06 -29.32
CA GLU A 130 55.73 9.75 -30.58
C GLU A 130 56.81 10.81 -30.38
N SER A 131 56.74 11.56 -29.28
CA SER A 131 57.71 12.61 -28.97
C SER A 131 59.10 12.06 -28.64
N VAL A 132 59.20 10.97 -27.87
CA VAL A 132 60.50 10.44 -27.39
C VAL A 132 61.17 9.57 -28.46
N HIS A 133 60.38 8.78 -29.18
CA HIS A 133 60.90 7.76 -30.10
C HIS A 133 60.76 8.13 -31.59
N GLY A 134 60.07 9.22 -31.93
CA GLY A 134 59.87 9.66 -33.31
C GLY A 134 59.02 8.71 -34.16
N ILE A 135 58.32 7.78 -33.51
CA ILE A 135 57.42 6.81 -34.14
C ILE A 135 56.08 7.51 -34.35
N LYS A 136 55.46 7.36 -35.53
CA LYS A 136 54.05 7.75 -35.72
C LYS A 136 53.15 6.58 -35.38
N VAL A 137 52.24 6.78 -34.45
CA VAL A 137 51.23 5.81 -34.06
C VAL A 137 49.95 6.11 -34.84
N ASP A 138 49.32 5.06 -35.35
CA ASP A 138 48.00 5.18 -35.99
C ASP A 138 46.98 5.70 -34.95
N PRO A 139 46.31 6.85 -35.18
CA PRO A 139 45.35 7.41 -34.24
C PRO A 139 44.18 6.46 -33.95
N GLU A 140 43.88 5.54 -34.87
CA GLU A 140 42.83 4.53 -34.69
C GLU A 140 43.30 3.29 -33.91
N ALA A 141 44.60 3.15 -33.62
CA ALA A 141 45.12 1.99 -32.90
C ALA A 141 44.60 1.93 -31.46
N VAL A 142 44.53 3.07 -30.77
CA VAL A 142 44.05 3.14 -29.37
C VAL A 142 42.55 2.83 -29.27
N PRO A 143 41.65 3.49 -30.01
CA PRO A 143 40.22 3.16 -30.00
C PRO A 143 39.95 1.69 -30.36
N ARG A 144 40.69 1.13 -31.33
CA ARG A 144 40.52 -0.27 -31.78
C ARG A 144 40.80 -1.29 -30.68
N VAL A 145 41.71 -0.99 -29.75
CA VAL A 145 42.04 -1.86 -28.61
C VAL A 145 41.12 -1.60 -27.42
N LEU A 146 40.86 -0.33 -27.10
CA LEU A 146 40.09 0.03 -25.91
C LEU A 146 38.57 -0.18 -26.08
N ALA A 147 38.01 0.03 -27.27
CA ALA A 147 36.57 -0.08 -27.49
C ALA A 147 36.00 -1.48 -27.19
N PRO A 148 36.63 -2.60 -27.62
CA PRO A 148 36.20 -3.94 -27.20
C PRO A 148 36.27 -4.15 -25.69
N ALA A 149 37.31 -3.64 -25.02
CA ALA A 149 37.47 -3.77 -23.58
C ALA A 149 36.35 -3.03 -22.82
N PHE A 150 36.04 -1.79 -23.21
CA PHE A 150 34.93 -1.04 -22.62
C PHE A 150 33.57 -1.72 -22.86
N ARG A 151 33.37 -2.34 -24.03
CA ARG A 151 32.14 -3.10 -24.31
C ARG A 151 32.03 -4.32 -23.39
N ALA A 152 33.10 -5.08 -23.21
CA ALA A 152 33.10 -6.23 -22.30
C ALA A 152 32.77 -5.82 -20.85
N ILE A 153 33.27 -4.68 -20.38
CA ILE A 153 32.93 -4.13 -19.05
C ILE A 153 31.45 -3.73 -18.98
N ALA A 154 30.93 -3.09 -20.03
CA ALA A 154 29.54 -2.67 -20.09
C ALA A 154 28.54 -3.84 -20.14
N ASP A 155 28.92 -4.96 -20.76
CA ASP A 155 28.08 -6.15 -20.88
C ASP A 155 28.09 -7.03 -19.61
N TYR A 156 29.10 -6.89 -18.73
CA TYR A 156 29.27 -7.70 -17.52
C TYR A 156 28.06 -7.73 -16.58
N PRO A 157 27.37 -6.61 -16.27
CA PRO A 157 26.20 -6.63 -15.40
C PRO A 157 25.07 -7.53 -15.92
N THR A 158 24.90 -7.62 -17.23
CA THR A 158 23.86 -8.46 -17.84
C THR A 158 24.18 -9.95 -17.70
N THR A 159 25.46 -10.31 -17.79
CA THR A 159 25.93 -11.69 -17.58
C THR A 159 25.80 -12.10 -16.11
N ALA A 160 26.29 -11.27 -15.18
CA ALA A 160 26.26 -11.58 -13.75
C ALA A 160 24.83 -11.73 -13.20
N LEU A 161 23.89 -10.86 -13.61
CA LEU A 161 22.49 -10.94 -13.18
C LEU A 161 21.75 -12.17 -13.75
N SER A 162 22.14 -12.65 -14.93
CA SER A 162 21.55 -13.85 -15.52
C SER A 162 21.95 -15.14 -14.79
N GLU A 163 23.14 -15.18 -14.18
CA GLU A 163 23.64 -16.34 -13.44
C GLU A 163 23.01 -16.45 -12.04
N ASP A 164 22.71 -15.33 -11.39
CA ASP A 164 22.10 -15.30 -10.05
C ASP A 164 20.60 -15.68 -10.03
N THR A 165 19.91 -15.60 -11.17
CA THR A 165 18.45 -15.84 -11.24
C THR A 165 18.09 -17.34 -11.30
N GLU A 166 19.05 -18.23 -11.54
CA GLU A 166 18.81 -19.69 -11.58
C GLU A 166 18.80 -20.36 -10.18
N GLY A 167 19.01 -19.60 -9.10
CA GLY A 167 19.27 -20.15 -7.76
C GLY A 167 18.13 -20.16 -6.72
N ASP A 168 16.96 -19.54 -6.97
CA ASP A 168 15.96 -19.33 -5.90
C ASP A 168 14.51 -19.70 -6.28
N HIS A 169 14.32 -20.94 -6.74
CA HIS A 169 13.00 -21.59 -6.77
C HIS A 169 13.11 -23.01 -6.21
N ALA A 170 13.10 -23.12 -4.87
CA ALA A 170 12.88 -24.38 -4.15
C ALA A 170 11.98 -24.16 -2.92
#